data_AF-A0A2G2QJZ6-F1
#
_entry.id   AF-A0A2G2QJZ6-F1
#
_cell.length_a   1.000
_cell.length_b   1.000
_cell.length_c   1.000
_cell.angle_alpha   90.00
_cell.angle_beta   90.00
_cell.angle_gamma   90.00
#
_symmetry.space_group_name_H-M   'P 1'
#
loop_
_entity.id
_entity.type
_entity.pdbx_description
1 polymer ?
#
loop_
_entity_poly.entity_id
_entity_poly.type
_entity_poly.pdbx_seq_one_letter_code
_entity_poly.pdbx_strand_id
1 'polypeptide(L)' 'MSISPENLKKLRKRSGLTQTEAAHLVRSKLRTWQSWEADSKLPTSRKIPDGLVELFCMKVGITYPPK' A
#
# COMPACT_ATOMS: atom_id res chain seq x y z
N MET A 1 -5.39 -8.56 8.43
CA MET A 1 -4.07 -9.16 8.15
C MET A 1 -3.13 -8.05 7.66
N SER A 2 -2.07 -7.75 8.42
CA SER A 2 -1.12 -6.69 8.06
C SER A 2 -0.22 -7.15 6.91
N ILE A 3 -0.28 -6.46 5.77
CA ILE A 3 0.66 -6.67 4.66
C ILE A 3 2.04 -6.11 5.00
N SER A 4 3.12 -6.75 4.52
CA SER A 4 4.46 -6.19 4.65
C SER A 4 4.67 -5.00 3.70
N PRO A 5 5.51 -4.02 4.05
CA PRO A 5 5.87 -2.90 3.16
C PRO A 5 6.35 -3.35 1.78
N GLU A 6 7.12 -4.44 1.73
CA GLU A 6 7.61 -5.02 0.48
C GLU A 6 6.48 -5.58 -0.39
N ASN A 7 5.52 -6.29 0.21
CA ASN A 7 4.38 -6.84 -0.52
C ASN A 7 3.45 -5.72 -1.00
N LEU A 8 3.26 -4.66 -0.21
CA LEU A 8 2.52 -3.47 -0.64
C LEU A 8 3.18 -2.82 -1.86
N LYS A 9 4.51 -2.66 -1.85
CA LYS A 9 5.29 -2.13 -2.96
C LYS A 9 5.19 -3.01 -4.21
N LYS A 10 5.22 -4.34 -4.06
CA LYS A 10 5.03 -5.31 -5.15
C LYS A 10 3.63 -5.20 -5.76
N LEU A 11 2.58 -5.13 -4.93
CA LEU A 11 1.20 -4.96 -5.37
C LEU A 11 1.02 -3.67 -6.18
N ARG A 12 1.56 -2.56 -5.68
CA ARG A 12 1.52 -1.28 -6.39
C ARG A 12 2.19 -1.39 -7.76
N LYS A 13 3.42 -1.92 -7.81
CA LYS A 13 4.15 -2.12 -9.07
C LYS A 13 3.41 -3.02 -10.05
N ARG A 14 2.81 -4.12 -9.57
CA ARG A 14 1.99 -5.03 -10.37
C ARG A 14 0.75 -4.34 -10.95
N SER A 15 0.21 -3.37 -10.22
CA SER A 15 -0.93 -2.57 -10.67
C SER A 15 -0.54 -1.43 -11.63
N GLY A 16 0.75 -1.26 -11.94
CA GLY A 16 1.24 -0.20 -12.82
C GLY A 16 1.19 1.20 -12.20
N LEU A 17 0.92 1.32 -10.89
CA LEU A 17 0.70 2.61 -10.24
C LEU A 17 2.01 3.22 -9.70
N THR A 18 2.13 4.54 -9.80
CA THR A 18 3.09 5.34 -9.04
C THR A 18 2.70 5.41 -7.56
N GLN A 19 3.64 5.80 -6.69
CA GLN A 19 3.33 5.99 -5.26
C GLN A 19 2.26 7.06 -5.03
N THR A 20 2.24 8.09 -5.86
CA THR A 20 1.25 9.18 -5.79
C THR A 20 -0.13 8.68 -6.19
N GLU A 21 -0.25 7.98 -7.31
CA GLU A 21 -1.55 7.43 -7.75
C GLU A 21 -2.11 6.44 -6.75
N ALA A 22 -1.27 5.56 -6.21
CA ALA A 22 -1.69 4.59 -5.19
C ALA A 22 -2.15 5.29 -3.89
N ALA A 23 -1.47 6.37 -3.47
CA ALA A 23 -1.91 7.19 -2.35
C ALA A 23 -3.28 7.82 -2.61
N HIS A 24 -3.48 8.42 -3.78
CA HIS A 24 -4.76 9.04 -4.15
C HIS A 24 -5.90 8.01 -4.23
N LEU A 25 -5.62 6.79 -4.70
CA LEU A 25 -6.57 5.69 -4.81
C LEU A 25 -7.26 5.37 -3.47
N VAL A 26 -6.49 5.42 -2.38
CA VAL A 26 -6.97 5.18 -1.00
C VAL A 26 -7.20 6.46 -0.20
N ARG A 27 -7.30 7.62 -0.87
CA ARG A 27 -7.50 8.94 -0.25
C ARG A 27 -6.44 9.30 0.81
N SER A 28 -5.20 8.88 0.58
CA SER A 28 -4.05 9.16 1.43
C SER A 28 -3.09 10.15 0.76
N LYS A 29 -2.15 10.69 1.55
CA LYS A 29 -1.08 11.59 1.07
C LYS A 29 0.13 10.76 0.64
N LEU A 30 0.89 11.25 -0.34
CA LEU A 30 2.12 10.60 -0.81
C LEU A 30 3.08 10.22 0.32
N ARG A 31 3.33 11.15 1.26
CA ARG A 31 4.22 10.91 2.40
C ARG A 31 3.76 9.74 3.28
N THR A 32 2.45 9.60 3.46
CA THR A 32 1.85 8.50 4.21
C THR A 32 1.98 7.18 3.45
N TRP A 33 1.81 7.21 2.13
CA TRP A 33 2.05 6.03 1.30
C TRP A 33 3.52 5.57 1.34
N GLN A 34 4.45 6.52 1.30
CA GLN A 34 5.88 6.25 1.40
C GLN A 34 6.27 5.65 2.74
N SER A 35 5.65 6.07 3.86
CA SER A 35 5.89 5.43 5.16
C SER A 35 5.36 4.00 5.23
N TRP A 36 4.28 3.68 4.49
CA TRP A 36 3.78 2.32 4.37
C TRP A 36 4.67 1.40 3.52
N GLU A 37 5.36 1.96 2.51
CA GLU A 37 6.34 1.21 1.69
C GLU A 37 7.76 1.24 2.26
N ALA A 38 8.01 2.03 3.30
CA ALA A 38 9.33 2.14 3.91
C ALA A 38 9.71 0.85 4.64
N ASP A 39 10.99 0.49 4.57
CA ASP A 39 11.52 -0.68 5.27
C ASP A 39 11.14 -0.62 6.76
N SER A 40 10.57 -1.72 7.27
CA SER A 40 10.20 -1.91 8.66
C SER A 40 11.28 -1.57 9.69
N LYS A 41 12.56 -1.55 9.30
CA LYS A 41 13.69 -1.17 10.16
C LYS A 41 13.85 0.34 10.32
N LEU A 42 13.20 1.15 9.48
CA LEU A 42 13.28 2.60 9.54
C LEU A 42 12.29 3.18 10.55
N PRO A 43 12.65 4.23 11.31
CA PRO A 43 11.75 4.88 12.27
C PRO A 43 10.56 5.56 11.58
N THR A 44 10.66 5.79 10.28
CA THR A 44 9.60 6.37 9.45
C THR A 44 8.62 5.32 8.92
N SER A 45 8.89 4.02 9.10
CA SER A 45 8.01 2.95 8.62
C SER A 45 6.75 2.85 9.44
N ARG A 46 5.62 2.73 8.76
CA ARG A 46 4.29 2.57 9.36
C ARG A 46 3.58 1.40 8.72
N LYS A 47 2.75 0.72 9.51
CA LYS A 47 1.82 -0.26 8.95
C LYS A 47 0.65 0.46 8.29
N ILE A 48 0.30 0.01 7.09
CA ILE A 48 -0.93 0.42 6.44
C ILE A 48 -2.13 -0.22 7.19
N PRO A 49 -3.18 0.54 7.52
CA PRO A 49 -4.40 -0.03 8.10
C PRO A 49 -5.06 -1.05 7.16
N ASP A 50 -5.58 -2.14 7.72
CA ASP A 50 -6.17 -3.24 6.95
C ASP A 50 -7.29 -2.76 6.00
N GLY A 51 -8.16 -1.84 6.45
CA GLY A 51 -9.23 -1.29 5.60
C GLY A 51 -8.73 -0.48 4.40
N LEU A 52 -7.53 0.12 4.47
CA LEU A 52 -6.94 0.82 3.32
C LEU A 52 -6.28 -0.17 2.35
N VAL A 53 -5.74 -1.28 2.85
CA VAL A 53 -5.26 -2.38 2.00
C VAL A 53 -6.43 -2.99 1.23
N GLU A 54 -7.54 -3.24 1.91
CA GLU A 54 -8.76 -3.76 1.30
C GLU A 54 -9.30 -2.79 0.23
N LEU A 55 -9.42 -1.50 0.56
CA LEU A 55 -9.83 -0.47 -0.39
C LEU A 55 -8.88 -0.41 -1.59
N PHE A 56 -7.56 -0.50 -1.36
CA PHE A 56 -6.58 -0.55 -2.44
C PHE A 56 -6.85 -1.74 -3.36
N CYS A 57 -6.91 -2.96 -2.81
CA CYS A 57 -7.16 -4.19 -3.54
C CYS A 57 -8.46 -4.12 -4.35
N MET A 58 -9.57 -3.63 -3.76
CA MET A 58 -10.84 -3.44 -4.47
C MET A 58 -10.70 -2.48 -5.66
N LYS A 59 -9.93 -1.39 -5.51
CA LYS A 59 -9.74 -0.37 -6.55
C LYS A 59 -8.83 -0.82 -7.69
N VAL A 60 -7.82 -1.64 -7.41
CA VAL A 60 -6.95 -2.23 -8.45
C VAL A 60 -7.49 -3.55 -9.03
N GLY A 61 -8.65 -4.03 -8.55
CA GLY A 61 -9.25 -5.28 -9.03
C GLY A 61 -8.48 -6.54 -8.61
N ILE A 62 -7.73 -6.47 -7.51
CA ILE A 62 -6.98 -7.61 -6.95
C ILE A 62 -7.82 -8.25 -5.84
N THR A 63 -7.94 -9.57 -5.87
CA THR A 63 -8.65 -10.32 -4.83
C THR A 63 -7.93 -10.15 -3.48
N TYR A 64 -8.64 -9.66 -2.47
CA TYR A 64 -8.18 -9.64 -1.08
C TYR A 64 -8.58 -10.95 -0.38
N PRO A 65 -7.67 -11.64 0.36
CA PRO A 65 -6.29 -11.28 0.61
C PRO A 65 -5.40 -11.52 -0.62
N PRO A 66 -4.42 -10.64 -0.88
CA PRO A 66 -3.46 -10.84 -1.96
C PRO A 66 -2.66 -12.13 -1.66
N LYS A 67 -2.92 -13.19 -2.42
CA LYS A 67 -2.17 -14.45 -2.41
C LYS A 67 -0.79 -14.27 -3.05
#